data_AF-A0A8X8AMB8-F1
#
_entry.id   AF-A0A8X8AMB8-F1
#
_cell.length_a   1.000
_cell.length_b   1.000
_cell.length_c   1.000
_cell.angle_alpha   90.00
_cell.angle_beta   90.00
_cell.angle_gamma   90.00
#
_symmetry.space_group_name_H-M   'P 1'
#
loop_
_entity.id
_entity.type
_entity.pdbx_description
1 polymer ?
#
loop_
_entity_poly.entity_id
_entity_poly.type
_entity_poly.pdbx_seq_one_letter_code
_entity_poly.pdbx_strand_id
1 'polypeptide(L)'
;MAAPPPNPVPVAYQGGSASVPDWLNKGDNSWQMIAATLVGLQSMPGLVILYGSIVKKKWAVNSAFMALYAFAAVVLCWVAWAYKMSFGHKLFPFWGKAGPALGQKFLIQQAELPETTQFYENGVEETAKITPFYPMASMVWFQCVFAAITLILLAGSVLGRMNFKAWMAFVPLWLTFSYTVGAFSLWGGGFLFHWGVMDYSGGYVIHLSSGIAGLTTAFWVYLFNLFHVFEL
;
A
#
# COMPACT_ATOMS: atom_id res chain seq x y z
N MET A 1 1.30 57.19 -8.67
CA MET A 1 1.32 55.85 -8.03
C MET A 1 0.36 54.96 -8.80
N ALA A 2 0.85 53.91 -9.46
CA ALA A 2 -0.03 52.97 -10.17
C ALA A 2 -0.86 52.19 -9.14
N ALA A 3 -2.16 52.05 -9.38
CA ALA A 3 -3.03 51.25 -8.52
C ALA A 3 -2.53 49.80 -8.49
N PRO A 4 -2.52 49.13 -7.31
CA PRO A 4 -2.19 47.71 -7.24
C PRO A 4 -3.17 46.93 -8.14
N PRO A 5 -2.69 45.88 -8.84
CA PRO A 5 -3.52 45.12 -9.78
C PRO A 5 -4.81 44.62 -9.10
N PRO A 6 -5.95 44.65 -9.80
CA PRO A 6 -7.23 44.32 -9.22
C PRO A 6 -7.26 42.81 -8.95
N ASN A 7 -7.34 42.45 -7.67
CA ASN A 7 -7.33 41.10 -7.11
C ASN A 7 -5.97 40.37 -7.18
N PRO A 8 -5.05 40.62 -6.22
CA PRO A 8 -4.08 39.60 -5.88
C PRO A 8 -4.84 38.34 -5.50
N VAL A 9 -4.54 37.22 -6.18
CA VAL A 9 -5.02 35.89 -5.79
C VAL A 9 -4.83 35.76 -4.27
N PRO A 10 -5.82 35.31 -3.46
CA PRO A 10 -5.64 35.26 -2.02
C PRO A 10 -4.33 34.54 -1.65
N VAL A 11 -3.61 35.00 -0.63
CA VAL A 11 -2.27 34.51 -0.25
C VAL A 11 -2.21 32.98 -0.13
N ALA A 12 -3.31 32.33 0.26
CA ALA A 12 -3.45 30.88 0.33
C ALA A 12 -3.28 30.15 -1.02
N TYR A 13 -3.47 30.84 -2.15
CA TYR A 13 -3.38 30.31 -3.50
C TYR A 13 -2.18 30.85 -4.29
N GLN A 14 -1.39 31.75 -3.70
CA GLN A 14 -0.14 32.22 -4.28
C GLN A 14 0.93 31.14 -4.11
N GLY A 15 1.76 30.94 -5.14
CA GLY A 15 2.95 30.08 -5.06
C GLY A 15 3.94 30.62 -4.01
N GLY A 16 4.71 29.73 -3.39
CA GLY A 16 5.65 30.08 -2.33
C GLY A 16 5.01 30.26 -0.94
N SER A 17 3.72 29.93 -0.79
CA SER A 17 3.03 29.91 0.51
C SER A 17 3.15 28.55 1.19
N ALA A 18 2.92 28.49 2.51
CA ALA A 18 2.93 27.22 3.24
C ALA A 18 1.86 26.22 2.74
N SER A 19 0.79 26.72 2.11
CA SER A 19 -0.29 25.92 1.51
C SER A 19 -0.03 25.53 0.06
N VAL A 20 0.81 26.27 -0.66
CA VAL A 20 1.21 25.97 -2.05
C VAL A 20 2.72 26.18 -2.19
N PRO A 21 3.53 25.19 -1.74
CA PRO A 21 4.98 25.24 -1.90
C PRO A 21 5.40 25.23 -3.38
N ASP A 22 6.58 25.75 -3.70
CA ASP A 22 7.05 25.87 -5.08
C ASP A 22 7.24 24.53 -5.80
N TRP A 23 7.52 23.47 -5.04
CA TRP A 23 7.64 22.10 -5.57
C TRP A 23 6.28 21.44 -5.86
N LEU A 24 5.15 22.02 -5.45
CA LEU A 24 3.85 21.37 -5.56
C LEU A 24 3.25 21.56 -6.96
N ASN A 25 3.18 20.48 -7.73
CA ASN A 25 2.45 20.44 -8.99
C ASN A 25 1.03 19.92 -8.76
N LYS A 26 0.04 20.78 -9.03
CA LYS A 26 -1.38 20.44 -8.84
C LYS A 26 -1.86 19.34 -9.79
N GLY A 27 -1.30 19.25 -11.01
CA GLY A 27 -1.61 18.23 -12.00
C GLY A 27 -1.13 16.85 -11.56
N ASP A 28 0.14 16.74 -11.15
CA ASP A 28 0.73 15.49 -10.67
C ASP A 28 0.00 14.99 -9.42
N ASN A 29 -0.30 15.90 -8.48
CA ASN A 29 -1.06 15.56 -7.27
C ASN A 29 -2.48 15.08 -7.60
N SER A 30 -3.18 15.77 -8.51
CA SER A 30 -4.54 15.39 -8.91
C SER A 30 -4.56 14.03 -9.62
N TRP A 31 -3.62 13.79 -10.52
CA TRP A 31 -3.48 12.50 -11.20
C TRP A 31 -3.18 11.38 -10.21
N GLN A 32 -2.26 11.61 -9.28
CA GLN A 32 -1.91 10.62 -8.26
C GLN A 32 -3.11 10.24 -7.38
N MET A 33 -3.93 11.22 -6.98
CA MET A 33 -5.14 10.97 -6.19
C MET A 33 -6.23 10.25 -7.00
N ILE A 34 -6.40 10.59 -8.28
CA ILE A 34 -7.32 9.88 -9.18
C ILE A 34 -6.86 8.44 -9.37
N ALA A 35 -5.57 8.21 -9.64
CA ALA A 35 -5.00 6.87 -9.78
C ALA A 35 -5.21 6.04 -8.51
N ALA A 36 -4.94 6.61 -7.33
CA ALA A 36 -5.23 5.95 -6.05
C ALA A 36 -6.72 5.60 -5.90
N THR A 37 -7.61 6.48 -6.34
CA THR A 37 -9.06 6.25 -6.30
C THR A 37 -9.48 5.11 -7.23
N LEU A 38 -8.94 5.06 -8.45
CA LEU A 38 -9.22 3.98 -9.41
C LEU A 38 -8.76 2.62 -8.89
N VAL A 39 -7.58 2.54 -8.29
CA VAL A 39 -7.09 1.31 -7.62
C VAL A 39 -7.95 0.97 -6.40
N GLY A 40 -8.34 1.99 -5.63
CA GLY A 40 -9.29 1.86 -4.53
C GLY A 40 -10.62 1.25 -4.98
N LEU A 41 -11.16 1.68 -6.12
CA LEU A 41 -12.41 1.16 -6.70
C LEU A 41 -12.31 -0.30 -7.12
N GLN A 42 -11.14 -0.76 -7.58
CA GLN A 42 -10.91 -2.18 -7.86
C GLN A 42 -11.07 -3.02 -6.59
N SER A 43 -10.64 -2.52 -5.43
CA SER A 43 -10.87 -3.17 -4.14
C SER A 43 -12.32 -3.02 -3.67
N MET A 44 -12.78 -1.77 -3.57
CA MET A 44 -14.03 -1.34 -2.97
C MET A 44 -14.76 -0.40 -3.95
N PRO A 45 -15.82 -0.85 -4.65
CA PRO A 45 -16.57 -2.09 -4.43
C PRO A 45 -16.17 -3.28 -5.32
N GLY A 46 -15.22 -3.14 -6.24
CA GLY A 46 -14.96 -4.13 -7.32
C GLY A 46 -14.80 -5.57 -6.85
N LEU A 47 -13.74 -5.87 -6.10
CA LEU A 47 -13.46 -7.22 -5.60
C LEU A 47 -14.49 -7.69 -4.57
N VAL A 48 -15.09 -6.78 -3.79
CA VAL A 48 -16.17 -7.16 -2.85
C VAL A 48 -17.36 -7.75 -3.58
N ILE A 49 -17.81 -7.09 -4.65
CA ILE A 49 -18.92 -7.57 -5.48
C ILE A 49 -18.54 -8.89 -6.15
N LEU A 50 -17.32 -8.98 -6.68
CA LEU A 50 -16.82 -10.20 -7.32
C LEU A 50 -16.83 -11.40 -6.34
N TYR A 51 -16.31 -11.21 -5.13
CA TYR A 51 -16.24 -12.27 -4.13
C TYR A 51 -17.58 -12.63 -3.52
N GLY A 52 -18.47 -11.66 -3.34
CA GLY A 52 -19.84 -11.92 -2.93
C GLY A 52 -20.64 -12.72 -3.97
N SER A 53 -20.35 -12.55 -5.26
CA SER A 53 -21.10 -13.16 -6.37
C SER A 53 -20.60 -14.55 -6.80
N ILE A 54 -19.30 -14.83 -6.69
CA ILE A 54 -18.72 -16.12 -7.09
C ILE A 54 -19.02 -17.25 -6.09
N VAL A 55 -19.20 -16.91 -4.81
CA VAL A 55 -19.44 -17.91 -3.76
C VAL A 55 -20.91 -18.33 -3.69
N LYS A 56 -21.18 -19.51 -3.12
CA LYS A 56 -22.56 -19.96 -2.85
C LYS A 56 -23.29 -18.92 -1.99
N LYS A 57 -24.59 -18.72 -2.24
CA LYS A 57 -25.44 -17.72 -1.55
C LYS A 57 -25.27 -17.69 -0.02
N LYS A 58 -25.12 -18.86 0.62
CA LYS A 58 -24.93 -18.97 2.08
C LYS A 58 -23.62 -18.34 2.60
N TRP A 59 -22.63 -18.14 1.74
CA TRP A 59 -21.30 -17.60 2.08
C TRP A 59 -21.05 -16.19 1.52
N ALA A 60 -21.98 -15.65 0.72
CA ALA A 60 -21.82 -14.37 0.02
C ALA A 60 -21.53 -13.21 0.99
N VAL A 61 -22.34 -13.11 2.05
CA VAL A 61 -22.22 -12.05 3.06
C VAL A 61 -20.87 -12.13 3.79
N ASN A 62 -20.50 -13.31 4.29
CA ASN A 62 -19.22 -13.49 4.98
C ASN A 62 -18.03 -13.15 4.06
N SER A 63 -18.08 -13.54 2.80
CA SER A 63 -17.01 -13.28 1.81
C SER A 63 -16.86 -11.79 1.52
N ALA A 64 -17.98 -11.07 1.37
CA ALA A 64 -17.96 -9.62 1.23
C ALA A 64 -17.40 -8.93 2.49
N PHE A 65 -17.79 -9.39 3.69
CA PHE A 65 -17.25 -8.86 4.95
C PHE A 65 -15.75 -9.14 5.14
N MET A 66 -15.24 -10.28 4.69
CA MET A 66 -13.80 -10.56 4.71
C MET A 66 -13.02 -9.53 3.90
N ALA A 67 -13.50 -9.19 2.69
CA ALA A 67 -12.87 -8.17 1.86
C ALA A 67 -13.01 -6.75 2.47
N LEU A 68 -14.19 -6.39 2.99
CA LEU A 68 -14.42 -5.12 3.69
C LEU A 68 -13.50 -4.94 4.90
N TYR A 69 -13.41 -5.98 5.72
CA TYR A 69 -12.51 -6.02 6.85
C TYR A 69 -11.05 -5.86 6.41
N ALA A 70 -10.62 -6.58 5.38
CA ALA A 70 -9.24 -6.52 4.91
C ALA A 70 -8.85 -5.10 4.48
N PHE A 71 -9.71 -4.41 3.73
CA PHE A 71 -9.48 -3.02 3.35
C PHE A 71 -9.36 -2.10 4.56
N ALA A 72 -10.33 -2.16 5.48
CA ALA A 72 -10.35 -1.30 6.67
C ALA A 72 -9.15 -1.57 7.60
N ALA A 73 -8.84 -2.84 7.85
CA ALA A 73 -7.71 -3.24 8.69
C ALA A 73 -6.37 -2.79 8.06
N VAL A 74 -6.21 -2.94 6.74
CA VAL A 74 -5.00 -2.46 6.05
C VAL A 74 -4.88 -0.95 6.19
N VAL A 75 -5.92 -0.15 5.98
CA VAL A 75 -5.85 1.31 6.15
C VAL A 75 -5.33 1.70 7.54
N LEU A 76 -5.85 1.06 8.60
CA LEU A 76 -5.41 1.33 9.97
C LEU A 76 -3.96 0.92 10.21
N CYS A 77 -3.58 -0.31 9.83
CA CYS A 77 -2.23 -0.82 10.01
C CYS A 77 -1.21 -0.03 9.17
N TRP A 78 -1.62 0.40 7.98
CA TRP A 78 -0.80 1.15 7.03
C TRP A 78 -0.32 2.47 7.60
N VAL A 79 -1.25 3.27 8.11
CA VAL A 79 -0.92 4.56 8.72
C VAL A 79 -0.27 4.43 10.09
N ALA A 80 -0.52 3.34 10.82
CA ALA A 80 0.03 3.13 12.14
C ALA A 80 1.49 2.61 12.13
N TRP A 81 1.86 1.73 11.20
CA TRP A 81 3.24 1.24 11.09
C TRP A 81 3.67 0.81 9.68
N ALA A 82 2.78 0.21 8.89
CA ALA A 82 3.20 -0.56 7.72
C ALA A 82 3.74 0.32 6.57
N TYR A 83 3.30 1.57 6.46
CA TYR A 83 3.87 2.51 5.49
C TYR A 83 5.36 2.73 5.75
N LYS A 84 5.76 3.02 7.01
CA LYS A 84 7.17 3.25 7.35
C LYS A 84 8.00 1.97 7.26
N MET A 85 7.39 0.80 7.43
CA MET A 85 8.10 -0.48 7.19
C MET A 85 8.34 -0.74 5.71
N SER A 86 7.46 -0.24 4.84
CA SER A 86 7.56 -0.42 3.39
C SER A 86 8.42 0.65 2.72
N PHE A 87 8.31 1.92 3.13
CA PHE A 87 8.90 3.09 2.46
C PHE A 87 9.68 4.02 3.41
N GLY A 88 9.95 3.58 4.64
CA GLY A 88 10.66 4.37 5.64
C GLY A 88 12.15 4.01 5.73
N HIS A 89 12.72 4.22 6.92
CA HIS A 89 14.13 3.94 7.14
C HIS A 89 14.42 2.45 7.18
N LYS A 90 15.53 2.06 6.53
CA LYS A 90 16.05 0.69 6.53
C LYS A 90 16.34 0.20 7.94
N LEU A 91 15.75 -0.92 8.32
CA LEU A 91 16.11 -1.68 9.53
C LEU A 91 17.00 -2.87 9.15
N PHE A 92 16.57 -3.62 8.15
CA PHE A 92 17.30 -4.71 7.51
C PHE A 92 17.34 -4.48 5.99
N PRO A 93 18.24 -5.14 5.24
CA PRO A 93 18.30 -5.00 3.78
C PRO A 93 16.97 -5.26 3.05
N PHE A 94 16.07 -6.02 3.66
CA PHE A 94 14.77 -6.43 3.12
C PHE A 94 13.58 -5.85 3.88
N TRP A 95 13.79 -5.02 4.92
CA TRP A 95 12.69 -4.56 5.78
C TRP A 95 12.94 -3.20 6.44
N GLY A 96 11.91 -2.35 6.48
CA GLY A 96 11.97 -1.04 7.12
C GLY A 96 11.59 -1.04 8.59
N LYS A 97 11.95 0.04 9.30
CA LYS A 97 11.62 0.26 10.70
C LYS A 97 10.16 0.68 10.86
N ALA A 98 9.44 0.04 11.79
CA ALA A 98 8.06 0.40 12.13
C ALA A 98 7.95 1.82 12.70
N GLY A 99 6.90 2.53 12.30
CA GLY A 99 6.56 3.84 12.85
C GLY A 99 5.32 4.47 12.23
N PRO A 100 4.68 5.44 12.91
CA PRO A 100 3.45 6.06 12.43
C PRO A 100 3.69 6.98 11.24
N ALA A 101 2.77 6.94 10.29
CA ALA A 101 2.69 7.79 9.10
C ALA A 101 1.55 8.83 9.21
N LEU A 102 1.18 9.24 10.42
CA LEU A 102 0.07 10.18 10.70
C LEU A 102 0.54 11.61 11.05
N GLY A 103 1.85 11.83 11.17
CA GLY A 103 2.37 13.13 11.57
C GLY A 103 2.09 14.19 10.51
N GLN A 104 1.44 15.30 10.88
CA GLN A 104 1.17 16.41 9.95
C GLN A 104 2.44 16.88 9.23
N LYS A 105 3.54 17.07 9.97
CA LYS A 105 4.84 17.48 9.40
C LYS A 105 5.34 16.50 8.35
N PHE A 106 5.09 15.21 8.53
CA PHE A 106 5.47 14.18 7.58
C PHE A 106 4.56 14.17 6.35
N LEU A 107 3.25 14.35 6.52
CA LEU A 107 2.26 14.26 5.44
C LEU A 107 2.28 15.46 4.47
N ILE A 108 2.68 16.65 4.95
CA ILE A 108 2.75 17.87 4.13
C ILE A 108 4.07 18.03 3.38
N GLN A 109 5.10 17.24 3.74
CA GLN A 109 6.38 17.24 3.05
C GLN A 109 6.23 16.72 1.62
N GLN A 110 7.17 17.09 0.76
CA GLN A 110 7.24 16.55 -0.60
C GLN A 110 7.45 15.03 -0.54
N ALA A 111 6.80 14.31 -1.47
CA ALA A 111 6.98 12.88 -1.60
C ALA A 111 8.44 12.52 -1.90
N GLU A 112 8.90 11.40 -1.35
CA GLU A 112 10.22 10.84 -1.62
C GLU A 112 10.07 9.37 -2.03
N LEU A 113 10.83 8.94 -3.05
CA LEU A 113 10.93 7.55 -3.51
C LEU A 113 12.32 6.99 -3.15
N PRO A 114 12.48 6.37 -1.97
CA PRO A 114 13.79 5.95 -1.47
C PRO A 114 14.49 4.94 -2.40
N GLU A 115 13.72 4.14 -3.13
CA GLU A 115 14.19 3.13 -4.08
C GLU A 115 15.19 3.68 -5.09
N THR A 116 14.96 4.87 -5.61
CA THR A 116 15.75 5.46 -6.71
C THR A 116 17.17 5.90 -6.30
N THR A 117 17.51 5.79 -5.01
CA THR A 117 18.85 6.13 -4.54
C THR A 117 19.83 5.03 -4.95
N GLN A 118 20.80 5.35 -5.79
CA GLN A 118 21.89 4.43 -6.13
C GLN A 118 23.18 4.91 -5.47
N PHE A 119 23.96 3.98 -4.93
CA PHE A 119 25.24 4.25 -4.30
C PHE A 119 26.33 3.53 -5.10
N TYR A 120 27.43 4.22 -5.35
CA TYR A 120 28.67 3.63 -5.84
C TYR A 120 29.25 2.64 -4.81
N GLU A 121 30.17 1.76 -5.24
CA GLU A 121 30.89 0.83 -4.34
C GLU A 121 31.66 1.53 -3.21
N ASN A 122 32.00 2.81 -3.39
CA ASN A 122 32.66 3.66 -2.40
C ASN A 122 31.68 4.35 -1.41
N GLY A 123 30.38 4.06 -1.52
CA GLY A 123 29.33 4.60 -0.65
C GLY A 123 28.84 6.01 -1.00
N VAL A 124 29.33 6.60 -2.11
CA VAL A 124 28.88 7.91 -2.58
C VAL A 124 27.56 7.76 -3.35
N GLU A 125 26.61 8.68 -3.15
CA GLU A 125 25.35 8.72 -3.91
C GLU A 125 25.64 8.99 -5.40
N GLU A 126 25.31 8.01 -6.24
CA GLU A 126 25.38 8.11 -7.71
C GLU A 126 24.14 8.79 -8.27
N THR A 127 22.97 8.36 -7.81
CA THR A 127 21.68 8.91 -8.24
C THR A 127 20.90 9.35 -7.02
N ALA A 128 20.56 10.64 -6.97
CA ALA A 128 19.73 11.20 -5.92
C ALA A 128 18.30 10.64 -5.99
N LYS A 129 17.66 10.51 -4.83
CA LYS A 129 16.25 10.09 -4.75
C LYS A 129 15.35 10.99 -5.59
N ILE A 130 14.44 10.39 -6.34
CA ILE A 130 13.37 11.08 -7.04
C ILE A 130 12.38 11.60 -6.01
N THR A 131 12.08 12.90 -6.10
CA THR A 131 11.10 13.59 -5.29
C THR A 131 9.93 14.02 -6.16
N PRO A 132 8.83 13.25 -6.20
CA PRO A 132 7.65 13.64 -6.97
C PRO A 132 7.06 14.99 -6.51
N PHE A 133 6.42 15.72 -7.41
CA PHE A 133 5.87 17.05 -7.15
C PHE A 133 4.48 17.01 -6.48
N TYR A 134 4.28 16.11 -5.52
CA TYR A 134 3.07 16.01 -4.72
C TYR A 134 3.39 15.67 -3.26
N PRO A 135 2.45 15.90 -2.32
CA PRO A 135 2.70 15.69 -0.90
C PRO A 135 2.82 14.21 -0.54
N MET A 136 3.55 13.92 0.55
CA MET A 136 3.65 12.59 1.15
C MET A 136 2.28 11.96 1.43
N ALA A 137 1.27 12.75 1.79
CA ALA A 137 -0.10 12.26 2.00
C ALA A 137 -0.65 11.49 0.78
N SER A 138 -0.42 12.01 -0.43
CA SER A 138 -0.86 11.38 -1.67
C SER A 138 -0.12 10.08 -1.93
N MET A 139 1.18 10.03 -1.62
CA MET A 139 1.98 8.81 -1.70
C MET A 139 1.52 7.74 -0.69
N VAL A 140 1.29 8.13 0.56
CA VAL A 140 0.82 7.24 1.63
C VAL A 140 -0.51 6.61 1.25
N TRP A 141 -1.45 7.40 0.73
CA TRP A 141 -2.75 6.90 0.29
C TRP A 141 -2.65 6.00 -0.94
N PHE A 142 -1.89 6.41 -1.96
CA PHE A 142 -1.69 5.62 -3.17
C PHE A 142 -1.13 4.23 -2.85
N GLN A 143 -0.10 4.14 -2.01
CA GLN A 143 0.47 2.85 -1.63
C GLN A 143 -0.46 2.05 -0.70
N CYS A 144 -1.28 2.73 0.11
CA CYS A 144 -2.26 2.08 0.96
C CYS A 144 -3.26 1.23 0.16
N VAL A 145 -3.75 1.75 -0.97
CA VAL A 145 -4.73 1.02 -1.79
C VAL A 145 -4.12 -0.19 -2.49
N PHE A 146 -2.82 -0.17 -2.82
CA PHE A 146 -2.08 -1.34 -3.30
C PHE A 146 -1.89 -2.40 -2.20
N ALA A 147 -1.58 -1.98 -0.98
CA ALA A 147 -1.54 -2.91 0.15
C ALA A 147 -2.93 -3.55 0.37
N ALA A 148 -3.99 -2.75 0.32
CA ALA A 148 -5.35 -3.23 0.55
C ALA A 148 -5.81 -4.23 -0.53
N ILE A 149 -5.60 -3.91 -1.81
CA ILE A 149 -6.00 -4.81 -2.91
C ILE A 149 -5.25 -6.14 -2.83
N THR A 150 -3.99 -6.15 -2.39
CA THR A 150 -3.17 -7.37 -2.25
C THR A 150 -3.78 -8.36 -1.26
N LEU A 151 -4.18 -7.88 -0.07
CA LEU A 151 -4.80 -8.73 0.95
C LEU A 151 -6.20 -9.21 0.51
N ILE A 152 -6.93 -8.37 -0.23
CA ILE A 152 -8.22 -8.77 -0.80
C ILE A 152 -8.01 -9.87 -1.86
N LEU A 153 -7.05 -9.72 -2.78
CA LEU A 153 -6.71 -10.75 -3.76
C LEU A 153 -6.40 -12.11 -3.10
N LEU A 154 -5.63 -12.09 -2.01
CA LEU A 154 -5.34 -13.27 -1.21
C LEU A 154 -6.62 -13.88 -0.62
N ALA A 155 -7.54 -13.06 -0.10
CA ALA A 155 -8.83 -13.50 0.46
C ALA A 155 -9.62 -14.39 -0.52
N GLY A 156 -9.53 -14.11 -1.83
CA GLY A 156 -10.15 -14.89 -2.90
C GLY A 156 -9.88 -16.40 -2.82
N SER A 157 -8.69 -16.79 -2.35
CA SER A 157 -8.29 -18.20 -2.23
C SER A 157 -8.91 -18.96 -1.05
N VAL A 158 -9.42 -18.22 -0.04
CA VAL A 158 -9.90 -18.76 1.24
C VAL A 158 -11.39 -18.50 1.48
N LEU A 159 -12.09 -17.92 0.50
CA LEU A 159 -13.52 -17.61 0.61
C LEU A 159 -14.36 -18.85 0.92
N GLY A 160 -15.19 -18.74 1.95
CA GLY A 160 -16.07 -19.83 2.41
C GLY A 160 -15.35 -21.02 3.04
N ARG A 161 -14.03 -20.93 3.29
CA ARG A 161 -13.20 -21.99 3.87
C ARG A 161 -12.50 -21.59 5.16
N MET A 162 -12.14 -20.31 5.29
CA MET A 162 -11.51 -19.76 6.49
C MET A 162 -12.53 -19.03 7.36
N ASN A 163 -12.42 -19.20 8.68
CA ASN A 163 -13.28 -18.48 9.62
C ASN A 163 -12.86 -17.00 9.71
N PHE A 164 -13.83 -16.13 10.04
CA PHE A 164 -13.59 -14.68 10.07
C PHE A 164 -12.58 -14.26 11.16
N LYS A 165 -12.57 -14.92 12.32
CA LYS A 165 -11.64 -14.59 13.41
C LYS A 165 -10.17 -14.83 13.03
N ALA A 166 -9.90 -15.94 12.35
CA ALA A 166 -8.58 -16.25 11.83
C ALA A 166 -8.20 -15.24 10.75
N TRP A 167 -9.14 -14.84 9.89
CA TRP A 167 -8.91 -13.78 8.89
C TRP A 167 -8.51 -12.45 9.54
N MET A 168 -9.16 -12.10 10.65
CA MET A 168 -8.83 -10.88 11.41
C MET A 168 -7.40 -10.86 11.96
N ALA A 169 -6.87 -12.01 12.37
CA ALA A 169 -5.46 -12.10 12.77
C ALA A 169 -4.53 -12.15 11.56
N PHE A 170 -4.93 -12.86 10.51
CA PHE A 170 -4.12 -13.11 9.33
C PHE A 170 -3.80 -11.82 8.57
N VAL A 171 -4.79 -10.94 8.33
CA VAL A 171 -4.59 -9.70 7.55
C VAL A 171 -3.47 -8.82 8.10
N PRO A 172 -3.49 -8.36 9.38
CA PRO A 172 -2.44 -7.50 9.91
C PRO A 172 -1.08 -8.21 9.99
N LEU A 173 -1.07 -9.52 10.29
CA LEU A 173 0.16 -10.31 10.34
C LEU A 173 0.80 -10.44 8.94
N TRP A 174 0.01 -10.80 7.93
CA TRP A 174 0.52 -10.97 6.56
C TRP A 174 0.93 -9.64 5.95
N LEU A 175 0.16 -8.57 6.18
CA LEU A 175 0.55 -7.21 5.81
C LEU A 175 1.92 -6.88 6.42
N THR A 176 2.10 -7.12 7.71
CA THR A 176 3.33 -6.75 8.44
C THR A 176 4.53 -7.59 8.03
N PHE A 177 4.41 -8.91 7.96
CA PHE A 177 5.56 -9.80 7.79
C PHE A 177 5.81 -10.25 6.34
N SER A 178 4.84 -10.11 5.44
CA SER A 178 4.99 -10.50 4.04
C SER A 178 4.94 -9.28 3.12
N TYR A 179 3.83 -8.51 3.17
CA TYR A 179 3.67 -7.38 2.25
C TYR A 179 4.75 -6.32 2.44
N THR A 180 4.99 -5.86 3.67
CA THR A 180 5.99 -4.80 3.88
C THR A 180 7.42 -5.26 3.59
N VAL A 181 7.73 -6.56 3.75
CA VAL A 181 9.03 -7.12 3.34
C VAL A 181 9.18 -7.06 1.82
N GLY A 182 8.16 -7.51 1.08
CA GLY A 182 8.16 -7.44 -0.38
C GLY A 182 8.23 -6.00 -0.90
N ALA A 183 7.37 -5.13 -0.36
CA ALA A 183 7.32 -3.71 -0.72
C ALA A 183 8.64 -3.00 -0.38
N PHE A 184 9.24 -3.24 0.79
CA PHE A 184 10.53 -2.62 1.10
C PHE A 184 11.63 -3.13 0.18
N SER A 185 11.66 -4.43 -0.08
CA SER A 185 12.70 -5.06 -0.91
C SER A 185 12.73 -4.56 -2.34
N LEU A 186 11.55 -4.29 -2.93
CA LEU A 186 11.40 -3.86 -4.33
C LEU A 186 11.15 -2.37 -4.52
N TRP A 187 10.41 -1.72 -3.60
CA TRP A 187 9.97 -0.33 -3.73
C TRP A 187 10.45 0.62 -2.62
N GLY A 188 11.01 0.07 -1.55
CA GLY A 188 11.44 0.83 -0.38
C GLY A 188 12.94 1.14 -0.32
N GLY A 189 13.70 0.83 -1.38
CA GLY A 189 15.17 0.89 -1.36
C GLY A 189 15.81 -0.30 -0.64
N GLY A 190 15.17 -1.47 -0.71
CA GLY A 190 15.75 -2.72 -0.29
C GLY A 190 16.59 -3.41 -1.37
N PHE A 191 17.12 -4.58 -1.03
CA PHE A 191 18.15 -5.27 -1.82
C PHE A 191 17.71 -5.69 -3.24
N LEU A 192 16.44 -6.05 -3.46
CA LEU A 192 15.97 -6.52 -4.78
C LEU A 192 15.99 -5.41 -5.82
N PHE A 193 15.62 -4.19 -5.42
CA PHE A 193 15.74 -3.02 -6.29
C PHE A 193 17.19 -2.81 -6.72
N HIS A 194 18.13 -2.88 -5.77
CA HIS A 194 19.57 -2.72 -6.04
C HIS A 194 20.17 -3.87 -6.86
N TRP A 195 19.53 -5.03 -6.89
CA TRP A 195 19.89 -6.14 -7.80
C TRP A 195 19.35 -5.96 -9.21
N GLY A 196 18.63 -4.86 -9.50
CA GLY A 196 18.07 -4.56 -10.81
C GLY A 196 16.74 -5.24 -11.10
N VAL A 197 16.03 -5.74 -10.08
CA VAL A 197 14.69 -6.31 -10.27
C VAL A 197 13.71 -5.18 -10.56
N MET A 198 13.11 -5.21 -11.75
CA MET A 198 12.12 -4.22 -12.18
C MET A 198 10.71 -4.68 -11.82
N ASP A 199 10.05 -3.95 -10.93
CA ASP A 199 8.63 -4.11 -10.61
C ASP A 199 7.90 -2.77 -10.65
N TYR A 200 7.35 -2.39 -11.80
CA TYR A 200 6.76 -1.07 -12.01
C TYR A 200 5.44 -0.86 -11.25
N SER A 201 4.52 -1.84 -11.30
CA SER A 201 3.15 -1.70 -10.78
C SER A 201 2.69 -2.86 -9.90
N GLY A 202 3.62 -3.71 -9.45
CA GLY A 202 3.37 -4.73 -8.42
C GLY A 202 3.15 -6.12 -8.98
N GLY A 203 3.79 -6.45 -10.09
CA GLY A 203 3.84 -7.83 -10.59
C GLY A 203 4.34 -8.79 -9.51
N TYR A 204 5.36 -8.40 -8.75
CA TYR A 204 5.90 -9.20 -7.66
C TYR A 204 5.21 -8.90 -6.33
N VAL A 205 5.21 -7.63 -5.90
CA VAL A 205 4.74 -7.22 -4.56
C VAL A 205 3.27 -7.54 -4.34
N ILE A 206 2.45 -7.46 -5.40
CA ILE A 206 1.00 -7.66 -5.34
C ILE A 206 0.63 -9.03 -5.87
N HIS A 207 0.80 -9.25 -7.17
CA HIS A 207 0.18 -10.38 -7.87
C HIS A 207 0.84 -11.71 -7.51
N LEU A 208 2.17 -11.79 -7.65
CA LEU A 208 2.90 -13.01 -7.30
C LEU A 208 2.82 -13.30 -5.81
N SER A 209 3.06 -12.29 -4.96
CA SER A 209 3.04 -12.44 -3.50
C SER A 209 1.68 -12.92 -2.99
N SER A 210 0.57 -12.26 -3.39
CA SER A 210 -0.78 -12.69 -2.99
C SER A 210 -1.17 -14.04 -3.60
N GLY A 211 -0.73 -14.34 -4.83
CA GLY A 211 -0.99 -15.62 -5.49
C GLY A 211 -0.35 -16.81 -4.76
N ILE A 212 0.94 -16.70 -4.43
CA ILE A 212 1.67 -17.75 -3.70
C ILE A 212 1.16 -17.87 -2.25
N ALA A 213 0.89 -16.75 -1.59
CA ALA A 213 0.32 -16.77 -0.24
C ALA A 213 -1.09 -17.37 -0.24
N GLY A 214 -1.91 -17.07 -1.25
CA GLY A 214 -3.24 -17.63 -1.41
C GLY A 214 -3.21 -19.13 -1.64
N LEU A 215 -2.35 -19.61 -2.54
CA LEU A 215 -2.13 -21.05 -2.77
C LEU A 215 -1.70 -21.76 -1.47
N THR A 216 -0.71 -21.19 -0.78
CA THR A 216 -0.18 -21.75 0.48
C THR A 216 -1.26 -21.81 1.55
N THR A 217 -2.01 -20.71 1.74
CA THR A 217 -3.06 -20.63 2.75
C THR A 217 -4.21 -21.59 2.44
N ALA A 218 -4.61 -21.70 1.16
CA ALA A 218 -5.65 -22.63 0.74
C ALA A 218 -5.25 -24.09 1.01
N PHE A 219 -3.99 -24.46 0.79
CA PHE A 219 -3.46 -25.80 1.10
C PHE A 219 -3.58 -26.12 2.61
N TRP A 220 -3.10 -25.23 3.47
CA TRP A 220 -3.12 -25.45 4.93
C TRP A 220 -4.54 -25.44 5.50
N VAL A 221 -5.42 -24.54 5.04
CA VAL A 221 -6.82 -24.50 5.46
C VAL A 221 -7.56 -25.77 5.05
N TYR A 222 -7.30 -26.28 3.84
CA TYR A 222 -7.88 -27.55 3.40
C TYR A 222 -7.42 -28.72 4.27
N LEU A 223 -6.12 -28.80 4.53
CA LEU A 223 -5.53 -29.87 5.34
C LEU A 223 -6.03 -29.85 6.79
N PHE A 224 -6.12 -28.67 7.42
CA PHE A 224 -6.59 -28.53 8.80
C PHE A 224 -8.05 -28.96 8.97
N ASN A 225 -8.90 -28.58 8.01
CA ASN A 225 -10.31 -28.99 7.99
C ASN A 225 -10.45 -30.51 7.76
N LEU A 226 -9.54 -31.10 6.99
CA LEU A 226 -9.52 -32.55 6.75
C LEU A 226 -9.20 -33.32 8.04
N PHE A 227 -8.20 -32.89 8.81
CA PHE A 227 -7.83 -33.54 10.07
C PHE A 227 -8.95 -33.47 11.12
N HIS A 228 -9.65 -32.34 11.24
CA HIS A 228 -10.80 -32.23 12.16
C HIS A 228 -12.02 -33.07 11.74
N VAL A 229 -12.11 -33.46 10.47
CA VAL A 229 -13.14 -34.39 9.99
C VAL A 229 -12.78 -35.84 10.27
N PHE A 230 -11.49 -36.16 10.39
CA PHE A 230 -11.03 -37.52 10.70
C PHE A 230 -10.86 -37.82 12.20
N GLU A 231 -10.95 -36.81 13.07
CA GLU A 231 -10.97 -36.97 14.54
C GLU A 231 -12.39 -37.01 15.15
N LEU A 232 -13.44 -37.08 14.31
CA LEU A 232 -14.85 -37.31 14.70
C LEU A 232 -15.37 -38.62 14.11
#